data_AF-A0A8H6GFQ3-F1
#
_entry.id   AF-A0A8H6GFQ3-F1
#
_cell.length_a   1.000
_cell.length_b   1.000
_cell.length_c   1.000
_cell.angle_alpha   90.00
_cell.angle_beta   90.00
_cell.angle_gamma   90.00
#
_symmetry.space_group_name_H-M   'P 1'
#
loop_
_entity.id
_entity.type
_entity.pdbx_description
1 polymer ?
#
loop_
_entity_poly.entity_id
_entity_poly.type
_entity_poly.pdbx_seq_one_letter_code
_entity_poly.pdbx_strand_id
1 'polypeptide(L)'
;MPAHPTPPAIPGSRAEYEACYAEDPDKWYQYLSDAYAWMKEQESNQVAADRKLVELQVQVETQQEEILNLQNTLQAVQIEKSAAMMQRSWVEDRLDKKEKELEAARDEARQAIPSRTT
;
A
#
# COMPACT_ATOMS: atom_id res chain seq x y z
N MET A 1 1.60 24.28 -7.34
CA MET A 1 2.76 24.57 -6.47
C MET A 1 2.38 25.75 -5.61
N PRO A 2 2.34 25.66 -4.26
CA PRO A 2 2.24 26.86 -3.46
C PRO A 2 3.50 27.68 -3.75
N ALA A 3 3.32 28.93 -4.18
CA ALA A 3 4.43 29.82 -4.48
C ALA A 3 5.21 30.06 -3.19
N HIS A 4 6.47 29.64 -3.15
CA HIS A 4 7.34 29.99 -2.04
C HIS A 4 7.50 31.51 -2.01
N PRO A 5 7.24 32.17 -0.86
CA PRO A 5 7.43 33.61 -0.76
C PRO A 5 8.89 33.95 -1.08
N THR A 6 9.11 34.95 -1.94
CA THR A 6 10.45 35.34 -2.37
C THR A 6 11.25 35.89 -1.18
N PRO A 7 12.47 35.39 -0.91
CA PRO A 7 13.29 35.91 0.17
C PRO A 7 13.62 37.39 -0.08
N PRO A 8 13.59 38.24 0.96
CA PRO A 8 14.15 39.58 0.87
C PRO A 8 15.67 39.51 0.58
N ALA A 9 16.15 40.36 -0.34
CA ALA A 9 17.53 40.32 -0.84
C ALA A 9 18.55 40.93 0.14
N ILE A 10 19.13 40.10 1.02
CA ILE A 10 20.11 40.55 2.03
C ILE A 10 21.41 41.00 1.31
N PRO A 11 22.05 42.12 1.70
CA PRO A 11 23.28 42.60 1.10
C PRO A 11 24.37 41.53 1.15
N GLY A 12 25.08 41.36 0.04
CA GLY A 12 26.13 40.34 -0.08
C GLY A 12 27.43 40.75 0.61
N SER A 13 27.60 42.04 0.91
CA SER A 13 28.81 42.57 1.54
C SER A 13 28.54 43.58 2.66
N ARG A 14 29.53 43.71 3.55
CA ARG A 14 29.51 44.68 4.65
C ARG A 14 29.50 46.13 4.14
N ALA A 15 30.15 46.42 3.02
CA ALA A 15 30.17 47.77 2.45
C ALA A 15 28.78 48.19 1.92
N GLU A 16 28.05 47.27 1.28
CA GLU A 16 26.67 47.49 0.86
C GLU A 16 25.75 47.67 2.06
N TYR A 17 25.94 46.87 3.12
CA TYR A 17 25.22 47.03 4.38
C TYR A 17 25.41 48.43 4.98
N GLU A 18 26.66 48.89 5.10
CA GLU A 18 26.99 50.19 5.70
C GLU A 18 26.47 51.35 4.84
N ALA A 19 26.49 51.22 3.51
CA ALA A 19 25.92 52.20 2.59
C ALA A 19 24.39 52.32 2.72
N CYS A 20 23.67 51.19 2.74
CA CYS A 20 22.21 51.18 2.91
C CYS A 20 21.78 51.70 4.28
N TYR A 21 22.52 51.36 5.34
CA TYR A 21 22.26 51.86 6.69
C TYR A 21 22.50 53.37 6.81
N ALA A 22 23.54 53.90 6.16
CA ALA A 22 23.86 55.32 6.20
C ALA A 22 22.84 56.20 5.45
N GLU A 23 22.14 55.64 4.45
CA GLU A 23 21.14 56.34 3.66
C GLU A 23 19.80 56.49 4.40
N ASP A 24 19.30 55.40 5.00
CA ASP A 24 18.03 55.39 5.75
C ASP A 24 18.03 54.29 6.84
N PRO A 25 18.44 54.63 8.08
CA PRO A 25 18.55 53.67 9.18
C PRO A 25 17.24 52.98 9.57
N ASP A 26 16.12 53.70 9.52
CA ASP A 26 14.81 53.19 9.97
C ASP A 26 14.23 52.21 8.95
N LYS A 27 14.31 52.55 7.66
CA LYS A 27 13.95 51.66 6.57
C LYS A 27 14.82 50.40 6.56
N TRP A 28 16.11 50.56 6.84
CA TRP A 28 17.05 49.45 6.95
C TRP A 28 16.72 48.51 8.11
N TYR A 29 16.37 49.06 9.27
CA TYR A 29 15.94 48.28 10.43
C TYR A 29 14.65 47.49 10.16
N GLN A 30 13.66 48.11 9.51
CA GLN A 30 12.43 47.43 9.14
C GLN A 30 12.69 46.29 8.15
N TYR A 31 13.51 46.53 7.13
CA TYR A 31 13.89 45.54 6.14
C TYR A 31 14.54 44.30 6.76
N LEU A 32 15.51 44.48 7.68
CA LEU A 32 16.13 43.36 8.38
C LEU A 32 15.13 42.62 9.28
N SER A 33 14.25 43.35 9.95
CA SER A 33 13.22 42.76 10.81
C SER A 33 12.27 41.86 10.01
N ASP A 34 11.85 42.31 8.83
CA ASP A 34 11.00 41.54 7.92
C ASP A 34 11.75 40.31 7.37
N ALA A 35 13.04 40.45 7.05
CA ALA A 35 13.89 39.34 6.61
C ALA A 35 14.04 38.25 7.68
N TYR A 36 14.28 38.63 8.93
CA TYR A 36 14.35 37.69 10.04
C TYR A 36 12.99 37.02 10.33
N ALA A 37 11.88 37.77 10.24
CA ALA A 37 10.55 37.20 10.40
C ALA A 37 10.26 36.15 9.31
N TRP A 38 10.60 36.45 8.05
CA TRP A 38 10.46 35.51 6.93
C TRP A 38 11.31 34.25 7.13
N MET A 39 12.58 34.39 7.53
CA MET A 39 13.45 33.23 7.79
C MET A 39 12.87 32.31 8.87
N LYS A 40 12.39 32.90 9.98
CA LYS A 40 11.78 32.15 11.08
C LYS A 40 10.51 31.41 10.63
N GLU A 41 9.70 32.04 9.78
CA GLU A 41 8.51 31.40 9.21
C GLU A 41 8.89 30.24 8.27
N GLN A 42 9.94 30.39 7.46
CA GLN A 42 10.45 29.31 6.61
C GLN A 42 10.97 28.13 7.42
N GLU A 43 11.74 28.36 8.49
CA GLU A 43 12.21 27.28 9.37
C GLU A 43 11.02 26.50 9.94
N SER A 44 9.98 27.19 10.42
CA SER A 44 8.77 26.55 10.94
C SER A 44 8.05 25.74 9.84
N ASN A 45 7.95 26.29 8.64
CA ASN A 45 7.31 25.60 7.50
C ASN A 45 8.11 24.38 7.06
N GLN A 46 9.44 24.46 7.08
CA GLN A 46 10.32 23.35 6.76
C GLN A 46 10.16 22.22 7.79
N VAL A 47 10.17 22.54 9.09
CA VAL A 47 9.92 21.54 10.14
C VAL A 47 8.58 20.84 9.97
N ALA A 48 7.52 21.59 9.61
CA ALA A 48 6.22 21.01 9.35
C ALA A 48 6.21 20.10 8.09
N ALA A 49 6.91 20.51 7.04
CA ALA A 49 7.07 19.72 5.82
C ALA A 49 7.85 18.43 6.07
N ASP A 50 8.97 18.51 6.79
CA ASP A 50 9.82 17.36 7.14
C ASP A 50 9.04 16.37 8.01
N ARG A 51 8.28 16.86 9.00
CA ARG A 51 7.41 16.01 9.81
C ARG A 51 6.38 15.27 8.96
N LYS A 52 5.75 15.97 8.01
CA LYS A 52 4.76 15.38 7.12
C LYS A 52 5.40 14.38 6.15
N LEU A 53 6.62 14.63 5.71
CA LEU A 53 7.38 13.71 4.87
C LEU A 53 7.65 12.39 5.62
N VAL A 54 8.10 12.46 6.87
CA VAL A 54 8.32 11.27 7.71
C VAL A 54 7.01 10.51 7.94
N GLU A 55 5.91 11.19 8.24
CA GLU A 55 4.60 10.56 8.42
C GLU A 55 4.15 9.81 7.15
N LEU A 56 4.28 10.44 5.98
CA LEU A 56 3.95 9.80 4.71
C LEU A 56 4.88 8.63 4.40
N GLN A 57 6.16 8.72 4.74
CA GLN A 57 7.11 7.63 4.54
C GLN A 57 6.73 6.40 5.36
N VAL A 58 6.41 6.57 6.65
CA VAL A 58 5.93 5.49 7.52
C VAL A 58 4.63 4.88 6.98
N GLN A 59 3.70 5.71 6.50
CA GLN A 59 2.45 5.24 5.92
C GLN A 59 2.68 4.38 4.66
N VAL A 60 3.58 4.81 3.78
CA VAL A 60 3.95 4.06 2.57
C VAL A 60 4.58 2.72 2.93
N GLU A 61 5.52 2.70 3.87
CA GLU A 61 6.18 1.46 4.33
C GLU A 61 5.15 0.47 4.91
N THR A 62 4.24 0.95 5.76
CA THR A 62 3.16 0.14 6.33
C THR A 62 2.26 -0.46 5.24
N GLN A 63 1.85 0.36 4.26
CA GLN A 63 1.02 -0.11 3.14
C GLN A 63 1.74 -1.13 2.26
N GLN A 64 3.05 -0.98 2.06
CA GLN A 64 3.85 -1.95 1.31
C GLN A 64 3.92 -3.30 2.02
N GLU A 65 4.08 -3.32 3.34
CA GLU A 65 4.04 -4.54 4.15
C GLU A 65 2.67 -5.22 4.10
N GLU A 66 1.58 -4.46 4.19
CA GLU A 66 0.21 -4.98 4.06
C GLU A 66 -0.02 -5.62 2.69
N ILE A 67 0.42 -4.97 1.61
CA ILE A 67 0.32 -5.51 0.25
C ILE A 67 1.07 -6.84 0.14
N LEU A 68 2.30 -6.92 0.67
CA LEU A 68 3.10 -8.15 0.64
C LEU A 68 2.40 -9.29 1.40
N ASN A 69 1.84 -9.00 2.59
CA ASN A 69 1.11 -9.98 3.38
C ASN A 69 -0.15 -10.48 2.66
N LEU A 70 -0.89 -9.59 2.00
CA LEU A 70 -2.07 -9.96 1.21
C LEU A 70 -1.68 -10.82 0.01
N GLN A 71 -0.58 -10.50 -0.68
CA GLN A 71 -0.08 -11.33 -1.79
C GLN A 71 0.29 -12.74 -1.33
N ASN A 72 0.99 -12.87 -0.21
CA ASN A 72 1.36 -14.16 0.36
C ASN A 72 0.13 -14.99 0.75
N THR A 73 -0.87 -14.33 1.35
CA THR A 73 -2.14 -14.98 1.73
C THR A 73 -2.91 -15.44 0.49
N LEU A 74 -2.99 -14.62 -0.53
CA LEU A 74 -3.65 -14.96 -1.80
C LEU A 74 -2.96 -16.17 -2.46
N GLN A 75 -1.62 -16.21 -2.45
CA GLN A 75 -0.87 -17.34 -2.98
C GLN A 75 -1.16 -18.63 -2.20
N ALA A 76 -1.20 -18.56 -0.87
CA ALA A 76 -1.54 -19.71 -0.02
C ALA A 76 -2.95 -20.24 -0.33
N VAL A 77 -3.95 -19.36 -0.39
CA VAL A 77 -5.33 -19.73 -0.74
C VAL A 77 -5.43 -20.34 -2.14
N GLN A 78 -4.64 -19.84 -3.10
CA GLN A 78 -4.64 -20.39 -4.46
C GLN A 78 -4.05 -21.81 -4.51
N ILE A 79 -3.02 -22.08 -3.71
CA ILE A 79 -2.45 -23.43 -3.56
C ILE A 79 -3.50 -24.35 -2.93
N GLU A 80 -4.13 -23.95 -1.83
CA GLU A 80 -5.18 -24.75 -1.17
C GLU A 80 -6.36 -25.04 -2.09
N LYS A 81 -6.82 -24.04 -2.85
CA LYS A 81 -7.87 -24.20 -3.85
C LYS A 81 -7.48 -25.24 -4.90
N SER A 82 -6.24 -25.22 -5.37
CA SER A 82 -5.77 -26.20 -6.36
C SER A 82 -5.75 -27.61 -5.79
N ALA A 83 -5.31 -27.77 -4.54
CA ALA A 83 -5.32 -29.06 -3.84
C ALA A 83 -6.76 -29.58 -3.64
N ALA A 84 -7.68 -28.73 -3.22
CA ALA A 84 -9.10 -29.08 -3.06
C ALA A 84 -9.74 -29.49 -4.38
N MET A 85 -9.40 -28.85 -5.50
CA MET A 85 -9.88 -29.25 -6.83
C MET A 85 -9.37 -30.65 -7.23
N MET A 86 -8.08 -30.93 -7.00
CA MET A 86 -7.53 -32.26 -7.27
C MET A 86 -8.19 -33.34 -6.40
N GLN A 87 -8.40 -33.04 -5.11
CA GLN A 87 -9.10 -33.94 -4.21
C GLN A 87 -10.54 -34.19 -4.67
N ARG A 88 -11.26 -33.15 -5.11
CA ARG A 88 -12.63 -33.28 -5.64
C ARG A 88 -12.66 -34.22 -6.85
N SER A 89 -11.77 -34.00 -7.83
CA SER A 89 -11.67 -34.85 -9.02
C SER A 89 -11.43 -36.32 -8.64
N TRP A 90 -10.52 -36.59 -7.70
CA TRP A 90 -10.25 -37.95 -7.26
C TRP A 90 -11.46 -38.61 -6.56
N VAL A 91 -12.24 -37.85 -5.79
CA VAL A 91 -13.48 -38.34 -5.17
C VAL A 91 -14.54 -38.64 -6.23
N GLU A 92 -14.72 -37.73 -7.20
CA GLU A 92 -15.65 -37.90 -8.33
C GLU A 92 -15.31 -39.17 -9.12
N ASP A 93 -14.05 -39.38 -9.51
CA ASP A 93 -13.61 -40.58 -10.23
C ASP A 93 -13.88 -41.89 -9.45
N ARG A 94 -13.65 -41.87 -8.13
CA ARG A 94 -13.92 -43.03 -7.27
C ARG A 94 -15.41 -43.31 -7.12
N LEU A 95 -16.23 -42.26 -7.05
CA LEU A 95 -17.68 -42.38 -6.94
C LEU A 95 -18.24 -43.00 -8.23
N ASP A 96 -17.88 -42.48 -9.39
CA ASP A 96 -18.25 -43.01 -10.70
C ASP A 96 -17.92 -44.50 -10.84
N LYS A 97 -16.73 -44.91 -10.38
CA LYS A 97 -16.33 -46.30 -10.38
C LYS A 97 -17.24 -47.13 -9.47
N LYS A 98 -17.54 -46.65 -8.27
CA LYS A 98 -18.41 -47.35 -7.31
C LYS A 98 -19.85 -47.45 -7.77
N GLU A 99 -20.37 -46.43 -8.45
CA GLU A 99 -21.71 -46.44 -9.04
C GLU A 99 -21.83 -47.51 -10.14
N LYS A 100 -20.80 -47.63 -11.00
CA LYS A 100 -20.75 -48.70 -12.02
C LYS A 100 -20.68 -50.09 -11.40
N GLU A 101 -19.84 -50.28 -10.38
CA GLU A 101 -19.75 -51.55 -9.64
C GLU A 101 -21.08 -51.92 -8.98
N LEU A 102 -21.78 -50.94 -8.42
CA LEU A 102 -23.09 -51.14 -7.79
C LEU A 102 -24.15 -51.56 -8.81
N GLU A 103 -24.20 -50.91 -9.98
CA GLU A 103 -25.17 -51.25 -11.01
C GLU A 103 -24.93 -52.66 -11.57
N ALA A 104 -23.67 -53.04 -11.79
CA ALA A 104 -23.32 -54.40 -12.18
C ALA A 104 -23.78 -55.45 -11.14
N ALA A 105 -23.53 -55.19 -9.85
CA ALA A 105 -23.96 -56.09 -8.77
C ALA A 105 -25.50 -56.19 -8.66
N ARG A 106 -26.23 -55.08 -8.93
CA ARG A 106 -27.70 -55.08 -8.99
C ARG A 106 -28.23 -55.92 -10.13
N ASP A 107 -27.58 -55.85 -11.30
CA ASP A 107 -27.97 -56.64 -12.46
C ASP A 107 -27.69 -58.14 -12.25
N GLU A 108 -26.54 -58.48 -11.67
CA GLU A 108 -26.22 -59.84 -11.24
C GLU A 108 -27.25 -60.37 -10.23
N ALA A 109 -27.59 -59.57 -9.21
CA ALA A 109 -28.60 -59.95 -8.21
C ALA A 109 -29.99 -60.14 -8.83
N ARG A 110 -30.40 -59.29 -9.78
CA ARG A 110 -31.67 -59.43 -10.53
C ARG A 110 -31.70 -60.73 -11.34
N GLN A 111 -30.60 -61.09 -11.98
CA GLN A 111 -30.49 -62.34 -12.74
C GLN A 111 -30.46 -63.58 -11.83
N ALA A 112 -29.91 -63.45 -10.62
CA ALA A 112 -29.82 -64.54 -9.64
C ALA A 112 -31.14 -64.84 -8.91
N ILE A 113 -32.16 -63.97 -9.00
CA ILE A 113 -33.50 -64.27 -8.49
C ILE A 113 -34.18 -65.19 -9.51
N PRO A 114 -34.37 -66.49 -9.22
CA PRO A 114 -35.08 -67.37 -10.15
C PRO A 114 -36.52 -66.87 -10.28
N SER A 115 -37.01 -66.79 -11.52
CA SER A 115 -38.42 -66.63 -11.85
C SER A 115 -39.22 -67.79 -11.23
N ARG A 116 -39.54 -67.68 -9.94
CA ARG A 116 -40.38 -68.65 -9.22
C ARG A 116 -41.76 -68.05 -9.05
N THR A 117 -42.49 -67.99 -10.15
CA THR A 117 -43.95 -67.90 -10.14
C THR A 117 -44.48 -68.52 -11.44
N THR A 118 -45.08 -69.70 -11.26
CA THR A 118 -46.24 -70.28 -11.98
C THR A 118 -46.33 -70.15 -13.49
#